data_AF-A0A3G7TMA4-F1
#
_entry.id   AF-A0A3G7TMA4-F1
#
_cell.length_a   1.000
_cell.length_b   1.000
_cell.length_c   1.000
_cell.angle_alpha   90.00
_cell.angle_beta   90.00
_cell.angle_gamma   90.00
#
_symmetry.space_group_name_H-M   'P 1'
#
loop_
_entity.id
_entity.type
_entity.pdbx_description
1 polymer ?
#
loop_
_entity_poly.entity_id
_entity_poly.type
_entity_poly.pdbx_seq_one_letter_code
_entity_poly.pdbx_strand_id
1 'polypeptide(L)' 'MSIEAISKVGENSYRQLIPAAQRAVAVGAALELIQSRIGSALAGTSLETEMGKLSQYADKIQAALKTAD' A
#
# COMPACT_ATOMS: atom_id res chain seq x y z
N MET A 1 8.46 22.68 7.30
CA MET A 1 8.93 21.98 6.07
C MET A 1 9.67 20.68 6.39
N SER A 2 9.21 19.88 7.37
CA SER A 2 9.83 18.60 7.72
C SER A 2 9.03 17.41 7.17
N ILE A 3 7.70 17.44 7.29
CA ILE A 3 6.82 16.41 6.74
C ILE A 3 6.92 16.33 5.21
N GLU A 4 6.94 17.47 4.51
CA GLU A 4 7.07 17.49 3.04
C GLU A 4 8.43 16.93 2.57
N ALA A 5 9.52 17.24 3.28
CA ALA A 5 10.84 16.70 2.97
C ALA A 5 10.90 15.18 3.18
N ILE A 6 10.26 14.68 4.25
CA ILE A 6 10.13 13.24 4.53
C ILE A 6 9.33 12.54 3.43
N SER A 7 8.22 13.14 2.98
CA SER A 7 7.44 12.61 1.84
C SER A 7 8.25 12.54 0.56
N LYS A 8 8.98 13.61 0.21
CA LYS A 8 9.84 13.66 -0.99
C LYS A 8 10.96 12.62 -0.96
N VAL A 9 11.55 12.36 0.20
CA VAL A 9 12.57 11.30 0.36
C VAL A 9 11.95 9.92 0.11
N GLY A 10 10.80 9.63 0.73
CA GLY A 10 10.10 8.35 0.53
C GLY A 10 9.71 8.10 -0.93
N GLU A 11 9.24 9.13 -1.62
CA GLU A 11 8.85 9.05 -3.02
C GLU A 11 10.04 8.82 -3.96
N ASN A 12 11.14 9.57 -3.77
CA ASN A 12 12.36 9.38 -4.55
C ASN A 12 12.95 7.98 -4.35
N SER A 13 12.99 7.50 -3.10
CA SER A 13 13.45 6.14 -2.81
C SER A 13 12.56 5.09 -3.47
N TYR A 14 11.23 5.27 -3.44
CA TYR A 14 10.30 4.36 -4.10
C TYR A 14 10.48 4.31 -5.63
N ARG A 15 10.71 5.46 -6.27
CA ARG A 15 10.93 5.55 -7.73
C ARG A 15 12.21 4.84 -8.18
N GLN A 16 13.23 4.80 -7.33
CA GLN A 16 14.50 4.13 -7.63
C GLN A 16 14.46 2.60 -7.46
N LEU A 17 13.39 2.07 -6.87
CA LEU A 17 13.23 0.62 -6.71
C LEU A 17 12.94 -0.06 -8.05
N ILE A 18 13.49 -1.27 -8.21
CA ILE A 18 13.08 -2.17 -9.30
C ILE A 18 11.57 -2.50 -9.19
N PRO A 19 10.87 -2.82 -10.29
CA PRO A 19 9.42 -3.04 -10.28
C PRO A 19 8.94 -4.08 -9.25
N ALA A 20 9.71 -5.15 -9.05
CA ALA A 20 9.40 -6.17 -8.05
C ALA A 20 9.41 -5.63 -6.61
N ALA A 21 10.37 -4.75 -6.30
CA ALA A 21 10.48 -4.13 -4.98
C ALA A 21 9.39 -3.07 -4.74
N GLN A 22 9.03 -2.29 -5.77
CA GLN A 22 7.87 -1.39 -5.72
C GLN A 22 6.58 -2.17 -5.40
N ARG A 23 6.41 -3.36 -5.98
CA ARG A 23 5.27 -4.25 -5.69
C ARG A 23 5.30 -4.76 -4.27
N ALA A 24 6.45 -5.17 -3.76
CA ALA A 24 6.58 -5.63 -2.38
C ALA A 24 6.18 -4.53 -1.38
N VAL A 25 6.60 -3.27 -1.61
CA VAL A 25 6.21 -2.12 -0.78
C VAL A 25 4.70 -1.89 -0.84
N ALA A 26 4.11 -1.89 -2.04
CA ALA A 26 2.66 -1.71 -2.20
C ALA A 26 1.83 -2.84 -1.56
N VAL A 27 2.29 -4.10 -1.67
CA VAL A 27 1.65 -5.25 -1.01
C VAL A 27 1.78 -5.13 0.51
N GLY A 28 2.92 -4.70 1.03
CA GLY A 28 3.11 -4.45 2.47
C GLY A 28 2.11 -3.43 3.00
N ALA A 29 1.97 -2.29 2.32
CA ALA A 29 0.98 -1.28 2.67
C ALA A 29 -0.48 -1.81 2.57
N ALA A 30 -0.77 -2.65 1.58
CA ALA A 30 -2.08 -3.30 1.46
C ALA A 30 -2.38 -4.25 2.64
N LEU A 31 -1.39 -5.04 3.07
CA LEU A 31 -1.51 -5.95 4.22
C LEU A 31 -1.78 -5.18 5.52
N GLU A 32 -1.10 -4.06 5.71
CA GLU A 32 -1.27 -3.20 6.88
C GLU A 32 -2.69 -2.60 6.92
N LEU A 33 -3.22 -2.18 5.78
CA LEU A 33 -4.62 -1.72 5.64
C LEU A 33 -5.62 -2.85 5.95
N ILE A 34 -5.37 -4.06 5.44
CA ILE A 34 -6.22 -5.23 5.72
C ILE A 34 -6.20 -5.55 7.21
N GLN A 35 -5.03 -5.56 7.84
CA GLN A 35 -4.88 -5.82 9.27
C GLN A 35 -5.65 -4.78 10.11
N SER A 36 -5.53 -3.49 9.76
CA SER A 36 -6.29 -2.41 10.40
C SER A 36 -7.80 -2.60 10.24
N ARG A 37 -8.27 -2.95 9.03
CA ARG A 37 -9.69 -3.24 8.79
C ARG A 37 -10.21 -4.41 9.61
N ILE A 38 -9.47 -5.52 9.65
CA ILE A 38 -9.87 -6.72 10.39
C ILE A 38 -9.93 -6.44 11.88
N GLY A 39 -8.94 -5.73 12.44
CA GLY A 39 -8.93 -5.35 13.85
C GLY A 39 -10.06 -4.39 14.24
N SER A 40 -10.61 -3.65 13.28
CA SER A 40 -11.65 -2.64 13.49
C SER A 40 -13.06 -3.11 13.12
N ALA A 41 -13.21 -4.27 12.48
CA ALA A 41 -14.48 -4.73 11.92
C ALA A 41 -15.39 -5.35 13.00
N LEU A 42 -16.48 -4.65 13.32
CA LEU A 42 -17.62 -5.17 14.08
C LEU A 42 -18.42 -6.14 13.18
N ALA A 43 -17.99 -7.40 13.07
CA ALA A 43 -18.70 -8.51 12.45
C ALA A 43 -19.14 -8.31 10.97
N GLY A 44 -18.39 -8.88 10.02
CA GLY A 44 -18.90 -9.10 8.65
C GLY A 44 -17.86 -9.20 7.55
N THR A 45 -16.61 -8.80 7.79
CA THR A 45 -15.53 -8.92 6.79
C THR A 45 -14.66 -10.13 7.12
N SER A 46 -14.74 -11.18 6.31
CA SER A 46 -13.86 -12.35 6.43
C SER A 46 -12.44 -12.00 5.94
N LEU A 47 -11.42 -12.41 6.71
CA LEU A 47 -10.01 -12.32 6.32
C LEU A 47 -9.77 -12.89 4.92
N GLU A 48 -10.41 -14.01 4.55
CA GLU A 48 -10.30 -14.60 3.21
C GLU A 48 -10.81 -13.67 2.11
N THR A 49 -11.88 -12.92 2.37
CA THR A 49 -12.41 -11.95 1.41
C THR A 49 -11.41 -10.80 1.18
N GLU A 50 -10.74 -10.34 2.23
CA GLU A 50 -9.75 -9.25 2.12
C GLU A 50 -8.42 -9.75 1.54
N MET A 51 -7.98 -10.96 1.90
CA MET A 51 -6.81 -11.60 1.29
C MET A 51 -7.02 -11.87 -0.21
N GLY A 52 -8.24 -12.21 -0.64
CA GLY A 52 -8.59 -12.35 -2.06
C GLY A 52 -8.50 -11.03 -2.84
N LYS A 53 -8.65 -9.88 -2.17
CA LYS A 53 -8.52 -8.54 -2.77
C LYS A 53 -7.10 -7.99 -2.75
N LEU A 54 -6.14 -8.70 -2.15
CA LEU A 54 -4.79 -8.20 -1.93
C LEU A 54 -4.09 -7.73 -3.21
N SER A 55 -4.21 -8.50 -4.31
CA SER A 55 -3.62 -8.09 -5.59
C SER A 55 -4.24 -6.80 -6.11
N GLN A 56 -5.56 -6.62 -5.97
CA GLN A 56 -6.24 -5.39 -6.40
C GLN A 56 -5.83 -4.18 -5.56
N TYR A 57 -5.63 -4.35 -4.25
CA TYR A 57 -5.12 -3.28 -3.40
C TYR A 57 -3.69 -2.91 -3.76
N ALA A 58 -2.82 -3.91 -3.99
CA ALA A 58 -1.46 -3.68 -4.45
C ALA A 58 -1.44 -2.91 -5.79
N ASP A 59 -2.24 -3.32 -6.77
CA ASP A 59 -2.31 -2.67 -8.08
C ASP A 59 -2.81 -1.22 -7.98
N LYS A 60 -3.83 -0.97 -7.13
CA LYS A 60 -4.35 0.39 -6.87
C LYS A 60 -3.34 1.28 -6.18
N ILE A 61 -2.61 0.76 -5.18
CA ILE A 61 -1.55 1.50 -4.49
C ILE A 61 -0.42 1.82 -5.46
N GLN A 62 0.02 0.85 -6.25
CA GLN A 62 1.03 1.06 -7.28
C GLN A 62 0.59 2.09 -8.32
N ALA A 63 -0.67 2.08 -8.74
CA ALA A 63 -1.21 3.05 -9.67
C ALA A 63 -1.25 4.46 -9.07
N ALA A 64 -1.75 4.62 -7.85
CA ALA A 64 -1.79 5.91 -7.15
C ALA A 64 -0.39 6.52 -6.95
N LEU A 65 0.60 5.68 -6.65
CA LEU A 65 2.00 6.10 -6.51
C LEU A 65 2.67 6.47 -7.84
N LYS A 66 2.16 6.00 -8.98
CA LYS A 66 2.63 6.41 -10.32
C LYS A 66 1.99 7.71 -10.79
N THR A 67 0.81 8.07 -10.28
CA THR A 67 0.08 9.29 -10.66
C THR A 67 0.35 10.49 -9.73
N ALA A 68 1.18 10.31 -8.69
CA ALA A 68 1.56 11.38 -7.77
C ALA A 68 2.62 12.35 -8.32
N ASP A 69 2.95 12.24 -9.62
CA ASP A 69 3.76 13.18 -10.41
C ASP A 69 3.00 14.47 -10.76
#